data_AF-A0A963RAK0-F1
#
_entry.id   AF-A0A963RAK0-F1
#
_cell.length_a   1.000
_cell.length_b   1.000
_cell.length_c   1.000
_cell.angle_alpha   90.00
_cell.angle_beta   90.00
_cell.angle_gamma   90.00
#
_symmetry.space_group_name_H-M   'P 1'
#
loop_
_entity.id
_entity.type
_entity.pdbx_description
1 polymer ?
#
loop_
_entity_poly.entity_id
_entity_poly.type
_entity_poly.pdbx_seq_one_letter_code
_entity_poly.pdbx_strand_id
1 'polypeptide(L)' 'VQKLLKDRKIALDLTDAAKRWLGRVGYDPVYGARPLKRAVQRYLQDPLAEKLLAGEIPDGATVRIDEGDGELNIAVG' A
#
# COMPACT_ATOMS: atom_id res chain seq x y z
N VAL A 1 1.78 -10.42 -4.05
CA VAL A 1 2.40 -9.73 -2.89
C VAL A 1 1.93 -10.24 -1.53
N GLN A 2 0.62 -10.37 -1.24
CA GLN A 2 0.14 -10.74 0.12
C GLN A 2 0.73 -12.03 0.69
N LYS A 3 0.91 -13.08 -0.13
CA LYS A 3 1.56 -14.32 0.28
C LYS A 3 3.03 -14.09 0.68
N LEU A 4 3.76 -13.29 -0.11
CA LEU A 4 5.17 -12.97 0.11
C LEU A 4 5.40 -12.17 1.41
N LEU A 5 4.51 -11.21 1.70
CA LEU A 5 4.52 -10.45 2.95
C LEU A 5 4.32 -11.37 4.16
N LYS A 6 3.34 -12.28 4.06
CA LYS A 6 3.02 -13.23 5.13
C LYS A 6 4.18 -14.20 5.37
N ASP A 7 4.78 -14.72 4.30
CA ASP A 7 5.89 -15.67 4.37
C ASP A 7 7.14 -15.01 4.98
N ARG A 8 7.36 -13.71 4.70
CA ARG A 8 8.47 -12.90 5.24
C ARG A 8 8.16 -12.17 6.55
N LYS A 9 7.01 -12.45 7.18
CA LYS A 9 6.54 -11.81 8.43
C LYS A 9 6.49 -10.27 8.38
N ILE A 10 6.26 -9.69 7.21
CA ILE A 10 6.16 -8.24 7.05
C ILE A 10 4.77 -7.77 7.47
N ALA A 11 4.72 -6.80 8.39
CA ALA A 11 3.50 -6.15 8.82
C ALA A 11 3.25 -4.85 8.02
N LEU A 12 1.98 -4.55 7.75
CA LEU A 12 1.57 -3.29 7.12
C LEU A 12 0.80 -2.45 8.13
N ASP A 13 1.28 -1.23 8.38
CA ASP A 13 0.60 -0.20 9.18
C ASP A 13 0.05 0.89 8.25
N LEU A 14 -1.25 0.83 7.94
CA LEU A 14 -1.91 1.85 7.12
C LEU A 14 -2.55 2.90 8.01
N THR A 15 -2.11 4.15 7.86
CA THR A 15 -2.76 5.28 8.54
C THR A 15 -4.15 5.54 7.98
N ASP A 16 -4.99 6.22 8.77
CA ASP A 16 -6.31 6.62 8.30
C ASP A 16 -6.26 7.68 7.19
N ALA A 17 -5.15 8.42 7.06
CA ALA A 17 -4.92 9.32 5.94
C ALA A 17 -4.70 8.51 4.64
N ALA A 18 -3.84 7.49 4.67
CA ALA A 18 -3.64 6.59 3.53
C ALA A 18 -4.93 5.87 3.11
N LYS A 19 -5.71 5.36 4.07
CA LYS A 19 -7.01 4.73 3.78
C LYS A 19 -7.99 5.69 3.09
N ARG A 20 -8.09 6.92 3.59
CA ARG A 20 -8.94 7.96 2.99
C ARG A 20 -8.47 8.34 1.60
N TRP A 21 -7.16 8.48 1.40
CA TRP A 21 -6.59 8.79 0.10
C TRP A 21 -6.89 7.69 -0.92
N LEU A 22 -6.65 6.42 -0.57
CA LEU A 22 -7.00 5.26 -1.41
C LEU A 22 -8.50 5.24 -1.74
N GLY A 23 -9.34 5.57 -0.76
CA GLY A 23 -10.77 5.75 -0.94
C GLY A 23 -11.09 6.83 -1.98
N ARG A 24 -10.46 8.00 -1.89
CA ARG A 24 -10.68 9.12 -2.84
C ARG A 24 -10.22 8.78 -4.26
N VAL A 25 -9.02 8.23 -4.42
CA VAL A 25 -8.47 7.93 -5.77
C VAL A 25 -9.06 6.67 -6.39
N GLY A 26 -9.58 5.77 -5.55
CA GLY A 26 -10.22 4.52 -5.96
C GLY A 26 -11.74 4.61 -6.12
N TYR A 27 -12.34 5.77 -5.82
CA TYR A 27 -13.77 6.00 -5.97
C TYR A 27 -14.08 6.48 -7.39
N ASP A 28 -15.01 5.80 -8.05
CA ASP A 28 -15.56 6.22 -9.33
C ASP A 28 -17.09 6.35 -9.18
N PRO A 29 -17.68 7.50 -9.53
CA PRO A 29 -19.12 7.73 -9.35
C PRO A 29 -20.00 6.81 -10.22
N VAL A 30 -19.46 6.28 -11.32
CA VAL A 30 -20.16 5.35 -12.23
C VAL A 30 -19.98 3.90 -11.76
N TYR A 31 -18.80 3.54 -11.25
CA TYR A 31 -18.44 2.15 -10.93
C TYR A 31 -18.36 1.83 -9.42
N GLY A 32 -18.65 2.79 -8.55
CA GLY A 32 -18.61 2.64 -7.09
C GLY A 32 -17.20 2.31 -6.59
N ALA A 33 -17.08 1.40 -5.61
CA ALA A 33 -15.80 0.99 -5.03
C ALA A 33 -15.01 -0.06 -5.85
N ARG A 34 -15.49 -0.49 -7.03
CA ARG A 34 -14.72 -1.42 -7.90
C ARG A 34 -13.32 -0.90 -8.30
N PRO A 35 -13.10 0.39 -8.57
CA PRO A 35 -11.76 0.93 -8.81
C PRO A 35 -10.88 0.95 -7.55
N LEU A 36 -11.44 0.79 -6.35
CA LEU A 36 -10.64 0.76 -5.11
C LEU A 36 -9.64 -0.39 -5.12
N LYS A 37 -10.04 -1.56 -5.62
CA LYS A 37 -9.13 -2.69 -5.79
C LYS A 37 -7.95 -2.34 -6.71
N ARG A 38 -8.21 -1.62 -7.81
CA ARG A 38 -7.17 -1.18 -8.74
C ARG A 38 -6.28 -0.09 -8.14
N ALA A 39 -6.85 0.85 -7.39
CA ALA A 39 -6.09 1.86 -6.68
C ALA A 39 -5.14 1.23 -5.64
N VAL A 40 -5.64 0.28 -4.84
CA VAL A 40 -4.81 -0.46 -3.89
C VAL A 40 -3.73 -1.27 -4.60
N GLN A 41 -4.01 -1.88 -5.74
CA GLN A 41 -2.97 -2.57 -6.53
C GLN A 41 -1.89 -1.58 -7.00
N ARG A 42 -2.29 -0.56 -7.75
CA ARG A 42 -1.38 0.39 -8.41
C ARG A 42 -0.56 1.23 -7.43
N TYR A 43 -1.19 1.75 -6.38
CA TYR A 43 -0.56 2.74 -5.50
C TYR A 43 0.03 2.14 -4.23
N LEU A 44 -0.33 0.90 -3.89
CA LEU A 44 0.19 0.23 -2.69
C LEU A 44 0.87 -1.10 -3.01
N GLN A 45 0.21 -2.03 -3.69
CA GLN A 45 0.80 -3.37 -3.87
C GLN A 45 1.99 -3.38 -4.83
N ASP A 46 1.90 -2.66 -5.95
CA ASP A 46 2.97 -2.64 -6.95
C ASP A 46 4.24 -1.97 -6.39
N PRO A 47 4.20 -0.76 -5.78
CA PRO A 47 5.38 -0.14 -5.18
C PRO A 47 5.98 -0.97 -4.02
N LEU A 48 5.12 -1.60 -3.21
CA LEU A 48 5.57 -2.46 -2.12
C LEU A 48 6.27 -3.73 -2.66
N ALA A 49 5.79 -4.29 -3.76
CA ALA A 49 6.43 -5.42 -4.42
C ALA A 49 7.81 -5.04 -4.95
N GLU A 50 7.93 -3.89 -5.60
CA GLU A 50 9.20 -3.38 -6.12
C GLU A 50 10.22 -3.18 -5.00
N LYS A 51 9.85 -2.49 -3.92
CA LYS A 51 10.74 -2.27 -2.75
C LYS A 51 11.17 -3.58 -2.09
N LEU A 52 10.25 -4.54 -2.00
CA LEU A 52 10.56 -5.85 -1.44
C LEU A 52 11.51 -6.65 -2.34
N LEU A 53 11.34 -6.60 -3.66
CA LEU A 53 12.24 -7.25 -4.62
C LEU A 53 13.61 -6.57 -4.68
N ALA A 54 13.66 -5.25 -4.46
CA ALA A 54 14.90 -4.48 -4.34
C ALA A 54 15.65 -4.74 -3.03
N GLY A 55 15.03 -5.45 -2.07
CA GLY A 55 15.62 -5.72 -0.75
C GLY A 55 15.57 -4.53 0.22
N GLU A 56 14.78 -3.50 -0.08
CA GLU A 56 14.61 -2.31 0.76
C GLU A 56 13.75 -2.59 2.00
N ILE A 57 12.95 -3.66 1.98
CA ILE A 57 12.08 -4.07 3.09
C ILE A 57 12.67 -5.34 3.72
N PRO A 58 13.25 -5.25 4.93
CA PRO A 58 13.74 -6.41 5.65
C PRO A 58 12.61 -7.37 6.03
N ASP A 59 12.94 -8.65 6.15
CA ASP A 59 12.01 -9.64 6.70
C ASP A 59 11.68 -9.29 8.16
N GLY A 60 10.41 -9.46 8.54
CA GLY A 60 9.92 -9.11 9.87
C GLY A 60 9.66 -7.62 10.11
N ALA A 61 9.94 -6.75 9.15
CA ALA A 61 9.75 -5.30 9.31
C ALA A 61 8.26 -4.90 9.35
N THR A 62 7.99 -3.76 9.96
CA THR A 62 6.69 -3.08 9.85
C THR A 62 6.82 -1.95 8.85
N VAL A 63 6.04 -2.02 7.78
CA VAL A 63 6.00 -0.99 6.75
C VAL A 63 4.83 -0.06 7.05
N ARG A 64 5.16 1.20 7.32
CA ARG A 64 4.18 2.27 7.52
C ARG A 64 3.80 2.88 6.17
N ILE A 65 2.50 2.94 5.93
CA ILE A 65 1.88 3.55 4.76
C ILE A 65 1.10 4.77 5.21
N ASP A 66 1.57 5.94 4.79
CA ASP A 66 0.92 7.22 5.09
C ASP A 66 0.61 7.99 3.80
N GLU A 67 -0.23 8.99 3.90
CA GLU A 67 -0.41 9.97 2.83
C GLU A 67 0.52 11.16 3.06
N GLY A 68 1.19 11.61 2.01
CA GLY A 68 1.94 12.86 2.01
C GLY A 68 2.13 13.37 0.59
N ASP A 69 2.14 14.69 0.43
CA ASP A 69 2.32 15.37 -0.86
C ASP A 69 1.36 14.92 -1.97
N GLY A 70 0.17 14.43 -1.60
CA GLY A 70 -0.84 13.96 -2.54
C GLY A 70 -0.62 12.54 -3.06
N GLU A 71 0.33 11.79 -2.51
CA GLU A 71 0.59 10.39 -2.84
C GLU A 71 0.76 9.50 -1.59
N LEU A 72 0.93 8.19 -1.80
CA LEU A 72 1.22 7.26 -0.70
C LEU A 72 2.73 7.17 -0.47
N ASN A 73 3.13 7.47 0.75
CA ASN A 73 4.49 7.31 1.23
C ASN A 73 4.64 5.95 1.93
N ILE A 74 5.73 5.26 1.60
CA ILE A 74 6.07 3.94 2.14
C ILE A 74 7.37 4.07 2.92
N ALA A 75 7.29 3.87 4.23
CA ALA A 75 8.43 3.93 5.14
C ALA A 75 8.59 2.58 5.87
N VAL A 76 9.84 2.14 6.01
CA VAL A 76 10.18 0.98 6.83
C VAL A 76 10.48 1.48 8.24
N GLY A 77 9.76 0.96 9.24
CA GLY A 77 9.97 1.24 10.67
C GLY A 77 10.96 0.29 11.33
#